data_AF-A0A6M0ACH8-F1
#
_entry.id   AF-A0A6M0ACH8-F1
#
_cell.length_a   1.000
_cell.length_b   1.000
_cell.length_c   1.000
_cell.angle_alpha   90.00
_cell.angle_beta   90.00
_cell.angle_gamma   90.00
#
_symmetry.space_group_name_H-M   'P 1'
#
loop_
_entity.id
_entity.type
_entity.pdbx_description
1 polymer ?
#
loop_
_entity_poly.entity_id
_entity_poly.type
_entity_poly.pdbx_seq_one_letter_code
_entity_poly.pdbx_strand_id
1 'polypeptide(L)'
;MSKPVDVPLVFTLEDTVEKEIIFETRIDSGQVGIISVEVPENSPELIANPPGLEEKDRKIYNWSVTLECDRENQSRTFYHTSSIERVSKSPELEQKLAAVAANTNSSTSELLHQQAIIYAEAGAWFDALDALYQAQAANPNDSSIRADFIALLEQVGLGRVVQ
;
A
#
# COMPACT_ATOMS: atom_id res chain seq x y z
N MET A 1 -0.82 18.55 -9.32
CA MET A 1 -1.31 18.83 -7.97
C MET A 1 -2.61 18.08 -7.80
N SER A 2 -2.69 17.22 -6.78
CA SER A 2 -3.91 16.52 -6.39
C SER A 2 -4.96 17.54 -5.95
N LYS A 3 -6.24 17.25 -6.20
CA LYS A 3 -7.38 18.11 -5.82
C LYS A 3 -8.32 17.32 -4.91
N PRO A 4 -9.04 18.00 -4.00
CA PRO A 4 -10.06 17.33 -3.19
C PRO A 4 -11.17 16.80 -4.10
N VAL A 5 -11.84 15.75 -3.62
CA VAL A 5 -12.95 15.10 -4.28
C VAL A 5 -14.18 15.27 -3.38
N ASP A 6 -15.27 15.79 -3.93
CA ASP A 6 -16.51 16.08 -3.19
C ASP A 6 -17.53 14.92 -3.25
N VAL A 7 -17.14 13.81 -3.88
CA VAL A 7 -17.92 12.58 -3.97
C VAL A 7 -17.18 11.41 -3.30
N PRO A 8 -17.93 10.44 -2.75
CA PRO A 8 -17.36 9.23 -2.16
C PRO A 8 -16.48 8.47 -3.15
N LEU A 9 -15.39 7.90 -2.65
CA LEU A 9 -14.59 6.90 -3.34
C LEU A 9 -15.04 5.51 -2.88
N VAL A 10 -15.08 4.54 -3.77
CA VAL A 10 -15.26 3.12 -3.45
C VAL A 10 -13.98 2.40 -3.85
N PHE A 11 -13.35 1.75 -2.87
CA PHE A 11 -12.24 0.85 -3.10
C PHE A 11 -12.76 -0.59 -3.11
N THR A 12 -12.41 -1.34 -4.15
CA THR A 12 -12.76 -2.76 -4.27
C THR A 12 -11.50 -3.55 -4.56
N LEU A 13 -11.29 -4.66 -3.84
CA LEU A 13 -10.22 -5.63 -4.03
C LEU A 13 -10.86 -6.97 -4.39
N GLU A 14 -10.41 -7.59 -5.48
CA GLU A 14 -10.96 -8.82 -6.02
C GLU A 14 -9.88 -9.87 -6.34
N ASP A 15 -10.27 -11.13 -6.19
CA ASP A 15 -9.55 -12.28 -6.71
C ASP A 15 -9.92 -12.48 -8.19
N THR A 16 -8.95 -12.27 -9.08
CA THR A 16 -9.19 -12.37 -10.52
C THR A 16 -9.42 -13.80 -11.01
N VAL A 17 -8.91 -14.79 -10.27
CA VAL A 17 -9.02 -16.21 -10.63
C VAL A 17 -10.37 -16.76 -10.18
N GLU A 18 -10.73 -16.51 -8.92
CA GLU A 18 -12.00 -16.98 -8.35
C GLU A 18 -13.19 -16.08 -8.72
N LYS A 19 -12.91 -14.87 -9.24
CA LYS A 19 -13.90 -13.82 -9.55
C LYS A 19 -14.73 -13.43 -8.32
N GLU A 20 -14.06 -13.29 -7.19
CA GLU A 20 -14.65 -12.96 -5.90
C GLU A 20 -14.18 -11.59 -5.41
N ILE A 21 -15.11 -10.79 -4.87
CA ILE A 21 -14.76 -9.55 -4.16
C ILE A 21 -14.30 -9.92 -2.75
N ILE A 22 -13.02 -9.66 -2.46
CA ILE A 22 -12.39 -9.95 -1.17
C ILE A 22 -12.73 -8.87 -0.15
N PHE A 23 -12.71 -7.61 -0.61
CA PHE A 23 -12.94 -6.47 0.24
C PHE A 23 -13.50 -5.30 -0.58
N GLU A 24 -14.50 -4.63 -0.03
CA GLU A 24 -15.02 -3.38 -0.56
C GLU A 24 -15.23 -2.40 0.59
N THR A 25 -14.83 -1.15 0.38
CA THR A 25 -15.06 -0.09 1.35
C THR A 25 -15.36 1.25 0.67
N ARG A 26 -16.18 2.05 1.35
CA ARG A 26 -16.50 3.41 0.97
C ARG A 26 -15.60 4.36 1.75
N ILE A 27 -14.92 5.25 1.03
CA ILE A 27 -14.02 6.27 1.57
C ILE A 27 -14.67 7.63 1.36
N ASP A 28 -15.29 8.14 2.41
CA ASP A 28 -15.84 9.50 2.47
C ASP A 28 -14.76 10.46 3.02
N SER A 29 -13.74 10.76 2.22
CA SER A 29 -12.64 11.66 2.62
C SER A 29 -12.35 12.72 1.57
N GLY A 30 -12.35 13.99 1.99
CA GLY A 30 -11.87 15.11 1.18
C GLY A 30 -10.34 15.31 1.26
N GLN A 31 -9.62 14.36 1.87
CA GLN A 31 -8.17 14.45 2.04
C GLN A 31 -7.47 14.46 0.67
N VAL A 32 -6.59 15.44 0.50
CA VAL A 32 -5.72 15.53 -0.68
C VAL A 32 -4.45 14.74 -0.41
N GLY A 33 -3.99 13.96 -1.39
CA GLY A 33 -2.74 13.20 -1.30
C GLY A 33 -2.98 11.70 -1.26
N ILE A 34 -2.33 11.01 -0.33
CA ILE A 34 -2.39 9.55 -0.17
C ILE A 34 -3.44 9.19 0.90
N ILE A 35 -4.25 8.19 0.60
CA ILE A 35 -5.25 7.62 1.52
C ILE A 35 -4.83 6.18 1.81
N SER A 36 -4.76 5.81 3.08
CA SER A 36 -4.52 4.43 3.50
C SER A 36 -5.84 3.66 3.52
N VAL A 37 -5.80 2.41 3.06
CA VAL A 37 -6.92 1.47 3.08
C VAL A 37 -6.44 0.20 3.78
N GLU A 38 -7.04 -0.08 4.93
CA GLU A 38 -6.75 -1.28 5.71
C GLU A 38 -7.75 -2.38 5.36
N VAL A 39 -7.24 -3.55 4.98
CA VAL A 39 -8.08 -4.73 4.74
C VAL A 39 -8.34 -5.40 6.10
N PRO A 40 -9.60 -5.60 6.51
CA PRO A 40 -9.94 -6.18 7.80
C PRO A 40 -9.35 -7.58 7.99
N GLU A 41 -8.95 -7.91 9.24
CA GLU A 41 -8.40 -9.24 9.58
C GLU A 41 -9.36 -10.40 9.31
N ASN A 42 -10.67 -10.14 9.23
CA ASN A 42 -11.69 -11.14 8.93
C ASN A 42 -11.97 -11.33 7.44
N SER A 43 -11.28 -10.60 6.55
CA SER A 43 -11.34 -10.84 5.10
C SER A 43 -10.54 -12.09 4.72
N PRO A 44 -10.84 -12.72 3.56
CA PRO A 44 -10.01 -13.79 3.03
C PRO A 44 -8.53 -13.35 2.91
N GLU A 45 -7.62 -14.18 3.40
CA GLU A 45 -6.19 -13.89 3.37
C GLU A 45 -5.66 -13.90 1.93
N LEU A 46 -4.84 -12.90 1.60
CA LEU A 46 -4.17 -12.85 0.30
C LEU A 46 -2.99 -13.82 0.29
N ILE A 47 -3.02 -14.77 -0.65
CA ILE A 47 -2.02 -15.82 -0.76
C ILE A 47 -0.72 -15.24 -1.33
N ALA A 48 0.38 -15.42 -0.60
CA ALA A 48 1.69 -15.02 -1.06
C ALA A 48 2.24 -15.98 -2.12
N ASN A 49 2.69 -15.43 -3.24
CA ASN A 49 3.39 -16.17 -4.29
C ASN A 49 4.82 -16.51 -3.82
N PRO A 50 5.22 -17.80 -3.84
CA PRO A 50 6.59 -18.18 -3.56
C PRO A 50 7.55 -17.67 -4.64
N PRO A 51 8.84 -17.49 -4.30
CA PRO A 51 9.87 -17.14 -5.28
C PRO A 51 10.01 -18.23 -6.34
N GLY A 52 10.24 -17.81 -7.59
CA GLY A 52 10.46 -18.71 -8.73
C GLY A 52 9.19 -19.28 -9.36
N LEU A 53 7.99 -18.86 -8.91
CA LEU A 53 6.73 -19.22 -9.55
C LEU A 53 6.63 -18.62 -10.96
N GLU A 54 6.25 -19.43 -11.93
CA GLU A 54 6.00 -18.98 -13.31
C GLU A 54 4.85 -17.96 -13.31
N GLU A 55 4.96 -16.94 -14.17
CA GLU A 55 3.98 -15.83 -14.22
C GLU A 55 2.53 -16.31 -14.38
N LYS A 56 2.31 -17.35 -15.19
CA LYS A 56 0.99 -17.95 -15.41
C LYS A 56 0.36 -18.60 -14.18
N ASP A 57 1.17 -18.96 -13.18
CA ASP A 57 0.72 -19.64 -11.96
C ASP A 57 0.63 -18.68 -10.77
N ARG A 58 1.02 -17.40 -10.96
CA ARG A 58 0.96 -16.39 -9.90
C ARG A 58 -0.48 -16.00 -9.58
N LYS A 59 -0.76 -15.90 -8.29
CA LYS A 59 -1.99 -15.31 -7.77
C LYS A 59 -1.89 -13.79 -7.85
N ILE A 60 -2.74 -13.17 -8.66
CA ILE A 60 -2.79 -11.72 -8.86
C ILE A 60 -4.17 -11.23 -8.46
N TYR A 61 -4.19 -10.21 -7.62
CA TYR A 61 -5.41 -9.55 -7.17
C TYR A 61 -5.57 -8.25 -7.93
N ASN A 62 -6.80 -7.89 -8.28
CA ASN A 62 -7.07 -6.57 -8.85
C ASN A 62 -7.69 -5.69 -7.80
N TRP A 63 -7.29 -4.43 -7.80
CA TRP A 63 -7.99 -3.41 -7.04
C TRP A 63 -8.50 -2.33 -7.98
N SER A 64 -9.62 -1.72 -7.59
CA SER A 64 -10.19 -0.57 -8.25
C SER A 64 -10.53 0.53 -7.26
N VAL A 65 -10.43 1.78 -7.72
CA VAL A 65 -10.93 2.96 -7.02
C VAL A 65 -11.90 3.67 -7.93
N THR A 66 -13.11 3.88 -7.44
CA THR A 66 -14.26 4.32 -8.23
C THR A 66 -14.91 5.55 -7.58
N LEU A 67 -15.23 6.58 -8.36
CA LEU A 67 -15.92 7.78 -7.86
C LEU A 67 -17.44 7.60 -7.90
N GLU A 68 -18.13 7.60 -6.75
CA GLU A 68 -19.60 7.49 -6.68
C GLU A 68 -20.29 8.81 -7.12
N CYS A 69 -20.18 9.17 -8.41
CA CYS A 69 -20.68 10.42 -8.97
C CYS A 69 -22.21 10.44 -9.20
N ASP A 70 -22.80 9.31 -9.63
CA ASP A 70 -24.20 9.23 -10.04
C ASP A 70 -24.77 7.85 -9.68
N ARG A 71 -25.68 7.80 -8.69
CA ARG A 71 -26.27 6.54 -8.20
C ARG A 71 -27.21 5.88 -9.20
N GLU A 72 -27.75 6.64 -10.17
CA GLU A 72 -28.69 6.10 -11.16
C GLU A 72 -28.01 5.63 -12.45
N ASN A 73 -26.72 5.94 -12.65
CA ASN A 73 -26.03 5.60 -13.89
C ASN A 73 -24.55 5.22 -13.70
N GLN A 74 -24.34 3.95 -13.34
CA GLN A 74 -23.02 3.34 -13.11
C GLN A 74 -22.08 3.38 -14.33
N SER A 75 -22.59 3.65 -15.54
CA SER A 75 -21.77 3.72 -16.77
C SER A 75 -20.91 4.99 -16.89
N ARG A 76 -21.11 5.97 -16.00
CA ARG A 76 -20.36 7.25 -15.96
C ARG A 76 -19.39 7.34 -14.79
N THR A 77 -19.27 6.28 -14.03
CA THR A 77 -18.45 6.21 -12.84
C THR A 77 -16.99 6.14 -13.28
N PHE A 78 -16.19 7.14 -12.94
CA PHE A 78 -14.75 7.09 -13.21
C PHE A 78 -14.13 6.06 -12.29
N TYR A 79 -13.38 5.12 -12.86
CA TYR A 79 -12.69 4.09 -12.10
C TYR A 79 -11.25 3.95 -12.59
N HIS A 80 -10.33 3.79 -11.64
CA HIS A 80 -8.96 3.38 -11.89
C HIS A 80 -8.80 1.95 -11.40
N THR A 81 -8.06 1.14 -12.15
CA THR A 81 -7.75 -0.25 -11.78
C THR A 81 -6.25 -0.49 -11.83
N SER A 82 -5.77 -1.35 -10.96
CA SER A 82 -4.43 -1.93 -11.07
C SER A 82 -4.42 -3.32 -10.44
N SER A 83 -3.29 -3.99 -10.55
CA SER A 83 -3.06 -5.29 -9.93
C SER A 83 -2.08 -5.18 -8.76
N ILE A 84 -2.19 -6.12 -7.82
CA ILE A 84 -1.29 -6.31 -6.69
C ILE A 84 -1.04 -7.81 -6.50
N GLU A 85 0.19 -8.15 -6.11
CA GLU A 85 0.55 -9.51 -5.69
C GLU A 85 1.13 -9.46 -4.27
N ARG A 86 0.87 -10.51 -3.48
CA ARG A 86 1.64 -10.78 -2.26
C ARG A 86 2.79 -11.68 -2.65
N VAL A 87 3.99 -11.39 -2.15
CA VAL A 87 5.20 -12.18 -2.41
C VAL A 87 5.75 -12.68 -1.09
N SER A 88 6.13 -13.95 -1.05
CA SER A 88 6.77 -14.53 0.14
C SER A 88 8.11 -13.84 0.39
N LYS A 89 8.37 -13.48 1.65
CA LYS A 89 9.64 -12.89 2.05
C LYS A 89 10.75 -13.92 1.85
N SER A 90 11.91 -13.48 1.36
CA SER A 90 13.09 -14.34 1.32
C SER A 90 13.63 -14.56 2.73
N PRO A 91 14.35 -15.68 3.00
CA PRO A 91 14.98 -15.88 4.31
C PRO A 91 15.93 -14.74 4.71
N GLU A 92 16.60 -14.13 3.72
CA GLU A 92 17.46 -12.96 3.95
C GLU A 92 16.64 -11.73 4.40
N LEU A 93 15.51 -11.46 3.75
CA LEU A 93 14.62 -10.36 4.12
C LEU A 93 14.05 -10.57 5.54
N GLU A 94 13.58 -11.78 5.84
CA GLU A 94 13.10 -12.12 7.18
C GLU A 94 14.16 -11.92 8.25
N GLN A 95 15.40 -12.35 7.98
CA GLN A 95 16.51 -12.18 8.91
C GLN A 95 16.82 -10.70 9.17
N LYS A 96 16.86 -9.86 8.13
CA LYS A 96 17.10 -8.42 8.28
C LYS A 96 16.00 -7.74 9.09
N LEU A 97 14.73 -8.06 8.81
CA LEU A 97 13.59 -7.51 9.56
C LEU A 97 13.59 -7.95 11.02
N ALA A 98 13.91 -9.22 11.30
CA ALA A 98 14.01 -9.74 12.66
C ALA A 98 15.13 -9.07 13.46
N ALA A 99 16.27 -8.78 12.83
CA ALA A 99 17.38 -8.07 13.48
C ALA A 99 16.99 -6.65 13.91
N VAL A 100 16.23 -5.93 13.08
CA VAL A 100 15.67 -4.62 13.46
C VAL A 100 14.66 -4.76 14.59
N ALA A 101 13.71 -5.69 14.48
CA ALA A 101 12.67 -5.89 15.49
C ALA A 101 13.24 -6.26 16.88
N ALA A 102 14.41 -6.89 16.94
CA ALA A 102 15.09 -7.23 18.19
C ALA A 102 15.76 -6.02 18.89
N ASN A 103 15.84 -4.86 18.24
CA ASN A 103 16.47 -3.67 18.82
C ASN A 103 15.52 -2.94 19.79
N THR A 104 15.61 -3.31 21.08
CA THR A 104 14.75 -2.75 22.14
C THR A 104 15.08 -1.31 22.54
N ASN A 105 16.15 -0.71 22.00
CA ASN A 105 16.56 0.66 22.32
C ASN A 105 16.03 1.69 21.32
N SER A 106 15.43 1.25 20.22
CA SER A 106 14.89 2.14 19.20
C SER A 106 13.42 2.46 19.48
N SER A 107 13.01 3.68 19.17
CA SER A 107 11.61 4.08 19.15
C SER A 107 10.85 3.36 18.04
N THR A 108 9.51 3.31 18.15
CA THR A 108 8.65 2.73 17.12
C THR A 108 8.86 3.36 15.74
N SER A 109 9.04 4.70 15.67
CA SER A 109 9.30 5.39 14.41
C SER A 109 10.65 4.99 13.80
N GLU A 110 11.70 4.85 14.60
CA GLU A 110 13.03 4.42 14.12
C GLU A 110 13.01 2.98 13.62
N LEU A 111 12.30 2.08 14.32
CA LEU A 111 12.13 0.69 13.91
C LEU A 111 11.39 0.60 12.56
N LEU A 112 10.27 1.29 12.41
CA LEU A 112 9.49 1.31 11.18
C LEU A 112 10.28 1.94 10.01
N HIS A 113 11.03 3.01 10.27
CA HIS A 113 11.88 3.65 9.27
C HIS A 113 12.99 2.70 8.78
N GLN A 114 13.65 1.97 9.69
CA GLN A 114 14.65 0.96 9.32
C GLN A 114 14.02 -0.21 8.54
N GLN A 115 12.84 -0.67 8.94
CA GLN A 115 12.10 -1.69 8.20
C GLN A 115 11.76 -1.22 6.77
N ALA A 116 11.38 0.04 6.61
CA ALA A 116 11.09 0.59 5.30
C ALA A 116 12.29 0.58 4.36
N ILE A 117 13.47 0.93 4.86
CA ILE A 117 14.72 0.87 4.09
C ILE A 117 14.99 -0.56 3.62
N ILE A 118 14.86 -1.54 4.53
CA ILE A 118 15.04 -2.97 4.21
C ILE A 118 14.04 -3.44 3.14
N TYR A 119 12.77 -3.04 3.24
CA TYR A 119 11.76 -3.37 2.25
C TYR A 119 12.06 -2.71 0.89
N ALA A 120 12.48 -1.44 0.88
CA ALA A 120 12.82 -0.72 -0.34
C ALA A 120 14.01 -1.37 -1.06
N GLU A 121 15.08 -1.74 -0.32
CA GLU A 121 16.24 -2.46 -0.86
C GLU A 121 15.87 -3.84 -1.43
N ALA A 122 14.88 -4.50 -0.84
CA ALA A 122 14.36 -5.78 -1.31
C ALA A 122 13.38 -5.66 -2.49
N GLY A 123 13.03 -4.43 -2.92
CA GLY A 123 12.05 -4.18 -3.98
C GLY A 123 10.59 -4.35 -3.53
N ALA A 124 10.33 -4.49 -2.23
CA ALA A 124 8.99 -4.57 -1.64
C ALA A 124 8.40 -3.16 -1.48
N TRP A 125 8.14 -2.48 -2.60
CA TRP A 125 7.83 -1.05 -2.64
C TRP A 125 6.60 -0.66 -1.80
N PHE A 126 5.52 -1.47 -1.83
CA PHE A 126 4.31 -1.19 -1.05
C PHE A 126 4.54 -1.32 0.46
N ASP A 127 5.26 -2.35 0.90
CA ASP A 127 5.62 -2.54 2.31
C ASP A 127 6.57 -1.44 2.80
N ALA A 128 7.49 -0.96 1.93
CA ALA A 128 8.34 0.18 2.24
C ALA A 128 7.54 1.48 2.42
N LEU A 129 6.58 1.74 1.53
CA LEU A 129 5.73 2.92 1.60
C LEU A 129 4.85 2.93 2.86
N ASP A 130 4.24 1.79 3.18
CA ASP A 130 3.42 1.62 4.38
C ASP A 130 4.25 1.82 5.66
N ALA A 131 5.45 1.20 5.72
CA ALA A 131 6.34 1.37 6.86
C ALA A 131 6.79 2.83 7.05
N LEU A 132 7.10 3.57 5.98
CA LEU A 132 7.41 5.02 6.08
C LEU A 132 6.18 5.84 6.52
N TYR A 133 5.00 5.51 6.00
CA TYR A 133 3.76 6.19 6.39
C TYR A 133 3.49 6.04 7.89
N GLN A 134 3.61 4.81 8.41
CA GLN A 134 3.47 4.52 9.84
C GLN A 134 4.58 5.17 10.67
N ALA A 135 5.83 5.17 10.20
CA ALA A 135 6.95 5.82 10.87
C ALA A 135 6.72 7.34 11.00
N GLN A 136 6.24 7.97 9.92
CA GLN A 136 5.90 9.40 9.89
C GLN A 136 4.73 9.73 10.83
N ALA A 137 3.73 8.85 10.91
CA ALA A 137 2.63 9.01 11.86
C ALA A 137 3.11 8.90 13.33
N ALA A 138 4.06 8.00 13.60
CA ALA A 138 4.64 7.82 14.92
C ALA A 138 5.57 8.97 15.34
N ASN A 139 6.29 9.59 14.40
CA ASN A 139 7.10 10.78 14.66
C ASN A 139 7.02 11.81 13.51
N PRO A 140 6.01 12.71 13.54
CA PRO A 140 5.80 13.67 12.46
C PRO A 140 6.93 14.70 12.26
N ASN A 141 7.80 14.87 13.24
CA ASN A 141 8.84 15.90 13.23
C ASN A 141 10.18 15.40 12.68
N ASP A 142 10.31 14.10 12.42
CA ASP A 142 11.51 13.55 11.82
C ASP A 142 11.56 13.87 10.32
N SER A 143 12.42 14.81 9.94
CA SER A 143 12.58 15.20 8.54
C SER A 143 13.20 14.12 7.67
N SER A 144 13.91 13.15 8.25
CA SER A 144 14.55 12.07 7.49
C SER A 144 13.52 11.08 6.95
N ILE A 145 12.53 10.70 7.77
CA ILE A 145 11.40 9.85 7.35
C ILE A 145 10.65 10.52 6.19
N ARG A 146 10.37 11.82 6.29
CA ARG A 146 9.69 12.55 5.23
C ARG A 146 10.51 12.62 3.94
N ALA A 147 11.83 12.80 4.06
CA ALA A 147 12.72 12.83 2.89
C ALA A 147 12.70 11.47 2.17
N ASP A 148 12.78 10.37 2.91
CA ASP A 148 12.75 9.03 2.33
C ASP A 148 11.38 8.67 1.75
N PHE A 149 10.27 9.12 2.37
CA PHE A 149 8.93 8.99 1.81
C PHE A 149 8.80 9.68 0.44
N ILE A 150 9.31 10.90 0.32
CA ILE A 150 9.33 11.62 -0.96
C ILE A 150 10.22 10.91 -1.97
N ALA A 151 11.43 10.50 -1.57
CA ALA A 151 12.38 9.81 -2.44
C ALA A 151 11.79 8.50 -3.00
N LEU A 152 11.08 7.72 -2.17
CA LEU A 152 10.43 6.47 -2.59
C LEU A 152 9.33 6.72 -3.63
N LEU A 153 8.53 7.77 -3.45
CA LEU A 153 7.50 8.18 -4.41
C LEU A 153 8.11 8.71 -5.72
N GLU A 154 9.24 9.41 -5.65
CA GLU A 154 9.94 9.90 -6.84
C GLU A 154 10.47 8.78 -7.74
N GLN A 155 10.89 7.65 -7.18
CA GLN A 155 11.34 6.48 -7.96
C GLN A 155 10.29 5.98 -8.96
N VAL A 156 9.01 6.15 -8.64
CA VAL A 156 7.88 5.73 -9.49
C VAL A 156 7.15 6.92 -10.14
N GLY A 157 7.76 8.12 -10.11
CA GLY A 157 7.19 9.32 -10.74
C GLY A 157 6.06 10.00 -9.97
N LEU A 158 5.87 9.66 -8.69
CA LEU A 158 4.80 10.18 -7.83
C LEU A 158 5.23 11.33 -6.91
N GLY A 159 6.42 11.92 -7.09
CA GLY A 159 6.91 13.02 -6.25
C GLY A 159 6.00 14.27 -6.19
N ARG A 160 5.08 14.44 -7.15
CA ARG A 160 4.09 15.54 -7.15
C ARG A 160 2.82 15.27 -6.34
N VAL A 161 2.66 14.06 -5.79
CA VAL A 161 1.51 13.66 -4.97
C VAL A 161 1.64 14.17 -3.53
N VAL A 162 2.87 14.42 -3.08
CA VAL A 162 3.24 14.77 -1.69
C VAL A 162 3.67 16.22 -1.48
N GLN A 163 3.60 17.06 -2.52
CA GLN A 163 3.92 18.50 -2.45
C GLN A 163 2.73 19.35 -2.04
#